data_AF-A0A0F9BRT8-F1
#
_entry.id   AF-A0A0F9BRT8-F1
#
_cell.length_a   1.000
_cell.length_b   1.000
_cell.length_c   1.000
_cell.angle_alpha   90.00
_cell.angle_beta   90.00
_cell.angle_gamma   90.00
#
_symmetry.space_group_name_H-M   'P 1'
#
loop_
_entity.id
_entity.type
_entity.pdbx_description
1 polymer ?
#
loop_
_entity_poly.entity_id
_entity_poly.type
_entity_poly.pdbx_seq_one_letter_code
_entity_poly.pdbx_strand_id
1 'polypeptide(L)'
;MAEDADRQKEYNEAYNIAWAATGDWQGAARDDIMAYLGDVWTAEEKLKLRLRDSDVLNIQLIRPIIKWVAGFQADHRMGIKYEPIEGGDIKAANDFTELGTAVLQRNKGYHIISKAFEHALKTGLCLVNVFNDVNLDTNLDHFFYNQFLLDPAWTKLDLSDCNFLIMRKFVTKEQAKILLPEGFHPTIDGIDAEKTQTDGKFQNYMTPVQFGHKMFAYDEFQQRDTVRKKFVIIKVLNKQE
;
A
#
# COMPACT_ATOMS: atom_id res chain seq x y z
N MET A 1 7.42 22.12 -17.00
CA MET A 1 8.89 21.99 -17.10
C MET A 1 9.60 22.37 -15.82
N ALA A 2 9.51 23.61 -15.31
CA ALA A 2 10.10 23.95 -13.99
C ALA A 2 9.40 23.21 -12.84
N GLU A 3 8.06 23.23 -12.83
CA GLU A 3 7.24 22.56 -11.81
C GLU A 3 7.40 21.03 -11.80
N ASP A 4 7.61 20.40 -12.97
CA ASP A 4 7.80 18.94 -13.06
C ASP A 4 9.17 18.50 -12.54
N ALA A 5 10.21 19.30 -12.79
CA ALA A 5 11.56 19.06 -12.27
C ALA A 5 11.60 19.23 -10.74
N ASP A 6 10.89 20.21 -10.22
CA ASP A 6 10.75 20.44 -8.78
C ASP A 6 10.02 19.27 -8.11
N ARG A 7 8.89 18.81 -8.67
CA ARG A 7 8.16 17.62 -8.17
C ARG A 7 9.01 16.35 -8.21
N GLN A 8 9.80 16.16 -9.26
CA GLN A 8 10.71 15.01 -9.34
C GLN A 8 11.79 15.07 -8.25
N LYS A 9 12.29 16.26 -7.95
CA LYS A 9 13.26 16.48 -6.87
C LYS A 9 12.65 16.18 -5.51
N GLU A 10 11.45 16.70 -5.22
CA GLU A 10 10.69 16.41 -4.00
C GLU A 10 10.45 14.92 -3.81
N TYR A 11 10.02 14.23 -4.88
CA TYR A 11 9.84 12.78 -4.86
C TYR A 11 11.14 12.02 -4.53
N ASN A 12 12.25 12.42 -5.14
CA ASN A 12 13.55 11.80 -4.89
C ASN A 12 14.04 12.03 -3.45
N GLU A 13 13.84 13.22 -2.91
CA GLU A 13 14.18 13.56 -1.52
C GLU A 13 13.34 12.74 -0.54
N ALA A 14 12.02 12.70 -0.75
CA ALA A 14 11.08 11.90 0.04
C ALA A 14 11.44 10.40 -0.01
N TYR A 15 11.75 9.87 -1.19
CA TYR A 15 12.20 8.49 -1.37
C TYR A 15 13.47 8.20 -0.57
N ASN A 16 14.48 9.06 -0.65
CA ASN A 16 15.75 8.86 0.04
C ASN A 16 15.58 8.87 1.56
N ILE A 17 14.76 9.79 2.09
CA ILE A 17 14.44 9.87 3.52
C ILE A 17 13.71 8.61 3.98
N ALA A 18 12.66 8.21 3.28
CA ALA A 18 11.90 7.02 3.64
C ALA A 18 12.75 5.76 3.52
N TRP A 19 13.49 5.58 2.42
CA TRP A 19 14.36 4.43 2.23
C TRP A 19 15.47 4.33 3.28
N ALA A 20 16.06 5.45 3.69
CA ALA A 20 17.07 5.46 4.74
C ALA A 20 16.54 4.97 6.09
N ALA A 21 15.25 5.17 6.39
CA ALA A 21 14.63 4.72 7.63
C ALA A 21 14.00 3.32 7.53
N THR A 22 13.32 3.01 6.42
CA THR A 22 12.55 1.78 6.26
C THR A 22 13.30 0.69 5.50
N GLY A 23 14.47 0.98 4.91
CA GLY A 23 15.24 0.03 4.11
C GLY A 23 15.66 -1.21 4.91
N ASP A 24 16.15 -1.01 6.13
CA ASP A 24 16.52 -2.10 7.03
C ASP A 24 15.31 -2.95 7.43
N TRP A 25 14.18 -2.30 7.71
CA TRP A 25 12.92 -2.99 7.99
C TRP A 25 12.45 -3.82 6.79
N GLN A 26 12.55 -3.30 5.55
CA GLN A 26 12.19 -4.09 4.36
C GLN A 26 13.12 -5.30 4.17
N GLY A 27 14.39 -5.19 4.54
CA GLY A 27 15.32 -6.33 4.58
C GLY A 27 14.85 -7.40 5.56
N ALA A 28 14.54 -7.00 6.80
CA ALA A 28 14.02 -7.91 7.82
C ALA A 28 12.67 -8.55 7.40
N ALA A 29 11.75 -7.76 6.85
CA ALA A 29 10.45 -8.25 6.37
C ALA A 29 10.58 -9.27 5.23
N ARG A 30 11.61 -9.13 4.37
CA ARG A 30 11.94 -10.14 3.37
C ARG A 30 12.39 -11.44 4.03
N ASP A 31 13.25 -11.38 5.02
CA ASP A 31 13.75 -12.55 5.74
C ASP A 31 12.62 -13.25 6.51
N ASP A 32 11.68 -12.49 7.09
CA ASP A 32 10.49 -13.04 7.75
C ASP A 32 9.59 -13.83 6.78
N ILE A 33 9.41 -13.34 5.55
CA ILE A 33 8.68 -14.07 4.51
C ILE A 33 9.43 -15.34 4.12
N MET A 34 10.74 -15.29 3.97
CA MET A 34 11.54 -16.47 3.66
C MET A 34 11.45 -17.51 4.79
N ALA A 35 11.52 -17.08 6.04
CA ALA A 35 11.30 -17.93 7.19
C ALA A 35 9.89 -18.57 7.19
N TYR A 36 8.86 -17.80 6.85
CA TYR A 36 7.50 -18.32 6.67
C TYR A 36 7.39 -19.35 5.54
N LEU A 37 8.12 -19.16 4.44
CA LEU A 37 8.19 -20.11 3.32
C LEU A 37 9.02 -21.37 3.65
N GLY A 38 9.73 -21.37 4.77
CA GLY A 38 10.64 -22.43 5.18
C GLY A 38 12.00 -22.37 4.50
N ASP A 39 12.42 -21.18 4.08
CA ASP A 39 13.79 -20.93 3.64
C ASP A 39 14.51 -20.01 4.63
N VAL A 40 14.98 -20.58 5.74
CA VAL A 40 15.68 -19.85 6.81
C VAL A 40 17.20 -19.83 6.58
N TRP A 41 17.70 -20.74 5.74
CA TRP A 41 19.12 -20.97 5.60
C TRP A 41 19.74 -20.04 4.58
N THR A 42 20.85 -19.42 4.95
CA THR A 42 21.63 -18.63 4.01
C THR A 42 22.20 -19.51 2.90
N ALA A 43 22.47 -18.92 1.73
CA ALA A 43 23.06 -19.64 0.61
C ALA A 43 24.41 -20.29 0.98
N GLU A 44 25.20 -19.63 1.85
CA GLU A 44 26.48 -20.14 2.34
C GLU A 44 26.33 -21.36 3.25
N GLU A 45 25.33 -21.36 4.15
CA GLU A 45 25.05 -22.50 5.02
C GLU A 45 24.55 -23.70 4.22
N LYS A 46 23.67 -23.46 3.24
CA LYS A 46 23.24 -24.51 2.31
C LYS A 46 24.43 -25.10 1.56
N LEU A 47 25.38 -24.27 1.13
CA LEU A 47 26.59 -24.74 0.45
C LEU A 47 27.49 -25.56 1.40
N LYS A 48 27.70 -25.10 2.64
CA LYS A 48 28.46 -25.84 3.66
C LYS A 48 27.84 -27.19 4.00
N LEU A 49 26.51 -27.28 4.06
CA LEU A 49 25.79 -28.53 4.32
C LEU A 49 25.87 -29.49 3.13
N ARG A 50 25.73 -28.96 1.90
CA ARG A 50 25.95 -29.73 0.67
C ARG A 50 27.38 -30.28 0.56
N LEU A 51 28.39 -29.50 0.94
CA LEU A 51 29.78 -29.96 0.98
C LEU A 51 30.02 -31.07 2.02
N ARG A 52 29.12 -31.23 3.00
CA ARG A 52 29.14 -32.29 4.02
C ARG A 52 28.20 -33.46 3.68
N ASP A 53 27.67 -33.53 2.45
CA ASP A 53 26.66 -34.51 2.02
C ASP A 53 25.46 -34.61 2.98
N SER A 54 25.10 -33.49 3.61
CA SER A 54 23.95 -33.40 4.52
C SER A 54 22.83 -32.62 3.87
N ASP A 55 21.64 -33.22 3.79
CA ASP A 55 20.45 -32.55 3.30
C ASP A 55 19.94 -31.53 4.31
N VAL A 56 19.46 -30.40 3.78
CA VAL A 56 18.88 -29.33 4.60
C VAL A 56 17.42 -29.65 4.86
N LEU A 57 17.12 -30.16 6.06
CA LEU A 57 15.76 -30.33 6.53
C LEU A 57 15.28 -29.05 7.24
N ASN A 58 14.13 -28.52 6.83
CA ASN A 58 13.46 -27.43 7.55
C ASN A 58 12.05 -27.86 7.98
N ILE A 59 11.77 -27.72 9.28
CA ILE A 59 10.46 -28.00 9.87
C ILE A 59 9.78 -26.66 10.16
N GLN A 60 8.72 -26.35 9.40
CA GLN A 60 8.01 -25.08 9.51
C GLN A 60 7.05 -25.08 10.70
N LEU A 61 7.48 -24.49 11.83
CA LEU A 61 6.63 -24.34 13.02
C LEU A 61 5.81 -23.04 13.03
N ILE A 62 6.31 -21.98 12.38
CA ILE A 62 5.70 -20.65 12.40
C ILE A 62 4.43 -20.61 11.53
N ARG A 63 4.44 -21.30 10.38
CA ARG A 63 3.35 -21.26 9.42
C ARG A 63 2.01 -21.77 9.97
N PRO A 64 1.92 -22.91 10.68
CA PRO A 64 0.67 -23.33 11.33
C PRO A 64 0.12 -22.29 12.31
N ILE A 65 0.98 -21.65 13.10
CA ILE A 65 0.58 -20.63 14.08
C ILE A 65 -0.02 -19.41 13.37
N ILE A 66 0.68 -18.88 12.36
CA ILE A 66 0.19 -17.72 11.58
C ILE A 66 -1.14 -18.06 10.91
N LYS A 67 -1.26 -19.25 10.32
CA LYS A 67 -2.50 -19.68 9.66
C LYS A 67 -3.66 -19.87 10.62
N TRP A 68 -3.39 -20.35 11.83
CA TRP A 68 -4.41 -20.46 12.87
C TRP A 68 -4.93 -19.10 13.32
N VAL A 69 -4.02 -18.14 13.61
CA VAL A 69 -4.41 -16.78 14.00
C VAL A 69 -5.16 -16.05 12.87
N ALA A 70 -4.66 -16.14 11.64
CA ALA A 70 -5.32 -15.54 10.48
C ALA A 70 -6.70 -16.17 10.21
N GLY A 71 -6.83 -17.50 10.37
CA GLY A 71 -8.10 -18.20 10.27
C GLY A 71 -9.09 -17.75 11.34
N PHE A 72 -8.64 -17.63 12.58
CA PHE A 72 -9.47 -17.15 13.68
C PHE A 72 -10.03 -15.73 13.42
N GLN A 73 -9.19 -14.81 12.90
CA GLN A 73 -9.62 -13.47 12.50
C GLN A 73 -10.63 -13.50 11.34
N ALA A 74 -10.44 -14.41 10.38
CA ALA A 74 -11.32 -14.54 9.23
C ALA A 74 -12.72 -15.09 9.61
N ASP A 75 -12.78 -15.97 10.60
CA ASP A 75 -14.05 -16.52 11.14
C ASP A 75 -14.79 -15.48 12.01
N HIS A 76 -14.04 -14.68 12.78
CA HIS A 76 -14.58 -13.64 13.68
C HIS A 76 -14.47 -12.23 13.08
N ARG A 77 -14.66 -12.08 11.76
CA ARG A 77 -14.62 -10.77 11.11
C ARG A 77 -15.74 -9.87 11.66
N MET A 78 -15.34 -8.73 12.22
CA MET A 78 -16.26 -7.69 12.64
C MET A 78 -16.63 -6.79 11.46
N GLY A 79 -17.93 -6.50 11.33
CA GLY A 79 -18.42 -5.51 10.36
C GLY A 79 -18.12 -4.08 10.82
N ILE A 80 -18.05 -3.15 9.87
CA ILE A 80 -17.96 -1.72 10.17
C ILE A 80 -19.38 -1.18 10.36
N LYS A 81 -19.62 -0.53 11.49
CA LYS A 81 -20.91 0.10 11.84
C LYS A 81 -20.67 1.59 12.07
N TYR A 82 -21.54 2.43 11.50
CA TYR A 82 -21.56 3.86 11.77
C TYR A 82 -22.57 4.12 12.88
N GLU A 83 -22.14 4.81 13.93
CA GLU A 83 -23.00 5.18 15.04
C GLU A 83 -23.21 6.70 15.06
N PRO A 84 -24.44 7.18 15.34
CA PRO A 84 -24.70 8.61 15.41
C PRO A 84 -23.99 9.22 16.62
N ILE A 85 -23.35 10.36 16.41
CA ILE A 85 -22.78 11.21 17.47
C ILE A 85 -23.91 12.04 18.10
N GLU A 86 -23.73 12.61 19.29
CA GLU A 86 -24.75 13.41 20.01
C GLU A 86 -25.47 14.41 19.09
N GLY A 87 -26.79 14.28 18.99
CA GLY A 87 -27.64 15.11 18.10
C GLY A 87 -27.72 14.66 16.64
N GLY A 88 -27.06 13.55 16.27
CA GLY A 88 -27.12 12.96 14.94
C GLY A 88 -28.39 12.14 14.68
N ASP A 89 -28.77 12.03 13.41
CA ASP A 89 -29.91 11.22 12.98
C ASP A 89 -29.53 9.72 12.94
N ILE A 90 -30.28 8.91 13.69
CA ILE A 90 -30.12 7.45 13.73
C ILE A 90 -30.38 6.84 12.34
N LYS A 91 -31.32 7.40 11.58
CA LYS A 91 -31.68 6.86 10.27
C LYS A 91 -30.52 6.98 9.28
N ALA A 92 -29.89 8.15 9.22
CA ALA A 92 -28.72 8.38 8.38
C ALA A 92 -27.55 7.44 8.74
N ALA A 93 -27.30 7.20 10.04
CA ALA A 93 -26.24 6.28 10.47
C ALA A 93 -26.49 4.83 10.04
N ASN A 94 -27.75 4.39 10.07
CA ASN A 94 -28.14 3.07 9.55
C ASN A 94 -27.96 2.99 8.04
N ASP A 95 -28.41 4.00 7.29
CA ASP A 95 -28.24 4.08 5.83
C ASP A 95 -26.75 4.03 5.46
N PHE A 96 -25.86 4.73 6.19
CA PHE A 96 -24.42 4.64 5.98
C PHE A 96 -23.84 3.26 6.29
N THR A 97 -24.36 2.57 7.30
CA THR A 97 -23.93 1.21 7.64
C THR A 97 -24.31 0.22 6.54
N GLU A 98 -25.52 0.35 5.99
CA GLU A 98 -25.96 -0.46 4.86
C GLU A 98 -25.13 -0.19 3.61
N LEU A 99 -24.89 1.08 3.27
CA LEU A 99 -24.07 1.47 2.13
C LEU A 99 -22.62 0.99 2.27
N GLY A 100 -21.98 1.20 3.43
CA GLY A 100 -20.62 0.74 3.68
C GLY A 100 -20.49 -0.77 3.60
N THR A 101 -21.48 -1.50 4.12
CA THR A 101 -21.53 -2.96 4.01
C THR A 101 -21.70 -3.40 2.55
N ALA A 102 -22.57 -2.75 1.78
CA ALA A 102 -22.79 -3.07 0.38
C ALA A 102 -21.52 -2.88 -0.47
N VAL A 103 -20.80 -1.77 -0.26
CA VAL A 103 -19.52 -1.50 -0.93
C VAL A 103 -18.47 -2.57 -0.59
N LEU A 104 -18.30 -2.89 0.69
CA LEU A 104 -17.33 -3.90 1.12
C LEU A 104 -17.68 -5.30 0.65
N GLN A 105 -18.97 -5.65 0.55
CA GLN A 105 -19.40 -6.94 0.02
C GLN A 105 -19.16 -7.04 -1.49
N ARG A 106 -19.54 -6.01 -2.25
CA ARG A 106 -19.37 -5.98 -3.71
C ARG A 106 -17.90 -6.14 -4.11
N ASN A 107 -17.00 -5.47 -3.39
CA ASN A 107 -15.58 -5.43 -3.73
C ASN A 107 -14.75 -6.47 -2.96
N LYS A 108 -15.40 -7.39 -2.25
CA LYS A 108 -14.74 -8.37 -1.37
C LYS A 108 -13.78 -7.69 -0.38
N GLY A 109 -14.08 -6.47 0.06
CA GLY A 109 -13.25 -5.65 0.93
C GLY A 109 -12.89 -6.36 2.23
N TYR A 110 -13.83 -7.11 2.83
CA TYR A 110 -13.56 -7.93 4.01
C TYR A 110 -12.47 -9.00 3.77
N HIS A 111 -12.39 -9.58 2.57
CA HIS A 111 -11.33 -10.52 2.23
C HIS A 111 -9.98 -9.82 2.06
N ILE A 112 -9.98 -8.61 1.50
CA ILE A 112 -8.76 -7.80 1.34
C ILE A 112 -8.21 -7.42 2.71
N ILE A 113 -9.07 -7.00 3.63
CA ILE A 113 -8.69 -6.69 5.02
C ILE A 113 -8.11 -7.92 5.73
N SER A 114 -8.76 -9.09 5.63
CA SER A 114 -8.19 -10.33 6.21
C SER A 114 -6.87 -10.74 5.57
N LYS A 115 -6.71 -10.53 4.26
CA LYS A 115 -5.45 -10.81 3.55
C LYS A 115 -4.34 -9.86 4.02
N ALA A 116 -4.67 -8.59 4.21
CA ALA A 116 -3.77 -7.58 4.76
C ALA A 116 -3.34 -7.96 6.18
N PHE A 117 -4.30 -8.34 7.04
CA PHE A 117 -4.01 -8.83 8.39
C PHE A 117 -3.07 -10.06 8.38
N GLU A 118 -3.32 -11.05 7.53
CA GLU A 118 -2.40 -12.20 7.38
C GLU A 118 -1.00 -11.75 6.94
N HIS A 119 -0.90 -10.73 6.10
CA HIS A 119 0.40 -10.20 5.66
C HIS A 119 1.11 -9.44 6.78
N ALA A 120 0.39 -8.62 7.55
CA ALA A 120 0.93 -7.93 8.72
C ALA A 120 1.46 -8.92 9.78
N LEU A 121 0.82 -10.08 9.95
CA LEU A 121 1.34 -11.14 10.83
C LEU A 121 2.69 -11.71 10.37
N LYS A 122 3.04 -11.57 9.09
CA LYS A 122 4.31 -12.05 8.53
C LYS A 122 5.40 -11.01 8.58
N THR A 123 5.09 -9.75 8.25
CA THR A 123 6.10 -8.69 8.00
C THR A 123 6.00 -7.51 8.99
N GLY A 124 5.02 -7.55 9.90
CA GLY A 124 4.72 -6.50 10.86
C GLY A 124 3.81 -5.39 10.32
N LEU A 125 3.92 -5.05 9.03
CA LEU A 125 3.17 -3.93 8.43
C LEU A 125 2.62 -4.27 7.05
N CYS A 126 1.39 -3.84 6.79
CA CYS A 126 0.78 -3.88 5.47
C CYS A 126 -0.03 -2.60 5.26
N LEU A 127 -0.26 -2.22 4.00
CA LEU A 127 -1.08 -1.07 3.68
C LEU A 127 -2.34 -1.52 2.91
N VAL A 128 -3.48 -0.99 3.32
CA VAL A 128 -4.74 -1.11 2.58
C VAL A 128 -5.11 0.28 2.08
N ASN A 129 -5.09 0.46 0.76
CA ASN A 129 -5.44 1.73 0.15
C ASN A 129 -6.90 1.69 -0.30
N VAL A 130 -7.63 2.77 -0.05
CA VAL A 130 -9.00 2.95 -0.54
C VAL A 130 -8.96 3.92 -1.71
N PHE A 131 -9.43 3.50 -2.88
CA PHE A 131 -9.39 4.30 -4.09
C PHE A 131 -10.72 4.23 -4.82
N ASN A 132 -11.04 5.27 -5.59
CA ASN A 132 -12.21 5.27 -6.45
C ASN A 132 -11.78 4.92 -7.89
N ASP A 133 -12.53 4.04 -8.53
CA ASP A 133 -12.35 3.73 -9.95
C ASP A 133 -12.94 4.85 -10.83
N VAL A 134 -12.74 4.77 -12.14
CA VAL A 134 -13.30 5.68 -13.15
C VAL A 134 -14.83 5.80 -13.03
N ASN A 135 -15.49 4.73 -12.59
CA ASN A 135 -16.95 4.69 -12.35
C ASN A 135 -17.37 5.28 -11.00
N LEU A 136 -16.44 5.86 -10.22
CA LEU A 136 -16.65 6.37 -8.86
C LEU A 136 -17.05 5.29 -7.84
N ASP A 137 -16.87 4.01 -8.18
CA ASP A 137 -17.02 2.90 -7.23
C ASP A 137 -15.77 2.84 -6.31
N THR A 138 -15.99 2.80 -4.99
CA THR A 138 -14.92 2.74 -3.98
C THR A 138 -14.37 1.33 -3.82
N ASN A 139 -13.12 1.12 -4.21
CA ASN A 139 -12.40 -0.15 -4.12
C ASN A 139 -11.29 -0.11 -3.07
N LEU A 140 -10.86 -1.31 -2.65
CA LEU A 140 -9.73 -1.48 -1.74
C LEU A 140 -8.61 -2.20 -2.49
N ASP A 141 -7.37 -1.76 -2.27
CA ASP A 141 -6.16 -2.46 -2.74
C ASP A 141 -5.28 -2.84 -1.55
N HIS A 142 -4.54 -3.93 -1.70
CA HIS A 142 -3.62 -4.43 -0.68
C HIS A 142 -2.18 -4.35 -1.18
N PHE A 143 -1.38 -3.56 -0.49
CA PHE A 143 0.04 -3.39 -0.78
C PHE A 143 0.90 -4.20 0.19
N PHE A 144 1.84 -4.94 -0.39
CA PHE A 144 2.86 -5.70 0.32
C PHE A 144 3.95 -4.78 0.88
N TYR A 145 4.70 -5.27 1.87
CA TYR A 145 5.78 -4.53 2.56
C TYR A 145 6.80 -3.85 1.64
N ASN A 146 7.06 -4.43 0.46
CA ASN A 146 8.03 -3.95 -0.52
C ASN A 146 7.42 -2.99 -1.56
N GLN A 147 6.10 -2.76 -1.55
CA GLN A 147 5.43 -1.92 -2.55
C GLN A 147 5.17 -0.49 -2.07
N PHE A 148 5.47 -0.17 -0.81
CA PHE A 148 5.23 1.17 -0.27
C PHE A 148 6.38 1.66 0.60
N LEU A 149 6.46 2.98 0.73
CA LEU A 149 7.37 3.70 1.62
C LEU A 149 6.60 4.81 2.31
N LEU A 150 6.78 4.91 3.63
CA LEU A 150 6.09 5.88 4.49
C LEU A 150 7.07 6.93 4.98
N ASP A 151 6.55 8.12 5.28
CA ASP A 151 7.29 9.17 5.99
C ASP A 151 7.75 8.69 7.38
N PRO A 152 9.06 8.63 7.69
CA PRO A 152 9.55 8.11 8.97
C PRO A 152 9.02 8.82 10.23
N ALA A 153 8.46 10.03 10.09
CA ALA A 153 7.92 10.81 11.19
C ALA A 153 6.51 10.41 11.65
N TRP A 154 5.86 9.43 11.01
CA TRP A 154 4.52 9.00 11.44
C TRP A 154 4.55 8.32 12.82
N THR A 155 3.56 8.62 13.65
CA THR A 155 3.40 8.05 14.99
C THR A 155 2.06 7.34 15.16
N LYS A 156 1.08 7.68 14.33
CA LYS A 156 -0.26 7.12 14.40
C LYS A 156 -0.45 5.99 13.40
N LEU A 157 -1.04 4.89 13.86
CA LEU A 157 -1.35 3.72 13.04
C LEU A 157 -2.33 4.00 11.89
N ASP A 158 -3.10 5.10 11.98
CA ASP A 158 -4.03 5.54 10.94
C ASP A 158 -3.35 6.37 9.83
N LEU A 159 -2.04 6.62 9.95
CA LEU A 159 -1.24 7.47 9.06
C LEU A 159 -1.76 8.91 8.92
N SER A 160 -2.60 9.39 9.85
CA SER A 160 -3.17 10.74 9.80
C SER A 160 -2.14 11.86 10.02
N ASP A 161 -0.98 11.52 10.57
CA ASP A 161 0.18 12.39 10.77
C ASP A 161 1.32 12.14 9.75
N CYS A 162 1.12 11.23 8.80
CA CYS A 162 2.07 10.96 7.73
C CYS A 162 2.11 12.14 6.74
N ASN A 163 3.29 12.71 6.46
CA ASN A 163 3.40 13.83 5.52
C ASN A 163 3.40 13.37 4.07
N PHE A 164 3.95 12.19 3.81
CA PHE A 164 3.97 11.62 2.47
C PHE A 164 3.97 10.09 2.47
N LEU A 165 3.42 9.53 1.40
CA LEU A 165 3.36 8.10 1.13
C LEU A 165 3.76 7.88 -0.33
N ILE A 166 4.64 6.91 -0.57
CA ILE A 166 5.01 6.48 -1.91
C ILE A 166 4.56 5.03 -2.07
N MET A 167 3.86 4.72 -3.17
CA MET A 167 3.47 3.35 -3.52
C MET A 167 3.92 3.03 -4.94
N ARG A 168 4.38 1.80 -5.18
CA ARG A 168 4.83 1.32 -6.48
C ARG A 168 3.98 0.14 -6.96
N LYS A 169 3.50 0.22 -8.19
CA LYS A 169 2.84 -0.89 -8.91
C LYS A 169 3.55 -1.14 -10.23
N PHE A 170 3.57 -2.40 -10.65
CA PHE A 170 3.93 -2.75 -12.02
C PHE A 170 2.66 -2.85 -12.86
N VAL A 171 2.58 -2.02 -13.91
CA VAL A 171 1.41 -1.91 -14.77
C VAL A 171 1.79 -2.10 -16.23
N THR A 172 0.88 -2.62 -17.04
CA THR A 172 1.08 -2.66 -18.49
C THR A 172 0.94 -1.25 -19.09
N LYS A 173 1.39 -1.09 -20.34
CA LYS A 173 1.25 0.18 -21.07
C LYS A 173 -0.21 0.64 -21.13
N GLU A 174 -1.12 -0.29 -21.37
CA GLU A 174 -2.55 -0.03 -21.48
C GLU A 174 -3.15 0.37 -20.12
N GLN A 175 -2.75 -0.31 -19.05
CA GLN A 175 -3.17 0.06 -17.70
C GLN A 175 -2.65 1.45 -17.30
N ALA A 176 -1.40 1.80 -17.65
CA ALA A 176 -0.87 3.13 -17.41
C ALA A 176 -1.69 4.22 -18.13
N LYS A 177 -2.18 3.95 -19.35
CA LYS A 177 -3.07 4.87 -20.08
C LYS A 177 -4.45 5.01 -19.46
N ILE A 178 -4.95 3.98 -18.79
CA ILE A 178 -6.22 4.04 -18.05
C ILE A 178 -6.06 4.85 -16.77
N LEU A 179 -4.92 4.72 -16.09
CA LEU A 179 -4.63 5.42 -14.83
C LEU A 179 -4.31 6.90 -15.03
N LEU A 180 -3.62 7.25 -16.12
CA LEU A 180 -3.17 8.62 -16.37
C LEU A 180 -4.08 9.36 -17.37
N PRO A 181 -4.25 10.69 -17.22
CA PRO A 181 -5.01 11.50 -18.17
C PRO A 181 -4.49 11.36 -19.61
N GLU A 182 -5.39 11.50 -20.60
CA GLU A 182 -5.10 11.34 -22.03
C GLU A 182 -3.91 12.16 -22.53
N GLY A 183 -3.66 13.33 -21.93
CA GLY A 183 -2.51 14.18 -22.27
C GLY A 183 -1.13 13.51 -22.07
N PHE A 184 -1.05 12.47 -21.24
CA PHE A 184 0.19 11.72 -20.99
C PHE A 184 0.35 10.51 -21.91
N HIS A 185 -0.66 10.14 -22.70
CA HIS A 185 -0.61 8.96 -23.57
C HIS A 185 0.54 9.01 -24.59
N PRO A 186 0.85 10.13 -25.27
CA PRO A 186 2.00 10.19 -26.18
C PRO A 186 3.34 9.97 -25.46
N THR A 187 3.47 10.45 -24.23
CA THR A 187 4.66 10.25 -23.39
C THR A 187 4.80 8.78 -23.04
N ILE A 188 3.73 8.14 -22.56
CA ILE A 188 3.70 6.70 -22.28
C ILE A 188 4.02 5.90 -23.55
N ASP A 189 3.54 6.38 -24.71
CA ASP A 189 3.78 5.72 -25.98
C ASP A 189 5.23 5.76 -26.43
N GLY A 190 5.91 6.87 -26.16
CA GLY A 190 7.32 7.08 -26.46
C GLY A 190 8.30 6.39 -25.51
N ILE A 191 7.85 5.86 -24.35
CA ILE A 191 8.74 5.11 -23.46
C ILE A 191 9.01 3.73 -24.07
N ASP A 192 10.26 3.53 -24.49
CA ASP A 192 10.75 2.26 -25.00
C ASP A 192 10.93 1.26 -23.86
N ALA A 193 9.96 0.36 -23.73
CA ALA A 193 9.96 -0.68 -22.70
C ALA A 193 11.14 -1.66 -22.78
N GLU A 194 11.90 -1.70 -23.89
CA GLU A 194 13.10 -2.53 -24.02
C GLU A 194 14.36 -1.88 -23.43
N LYS A 195 14.35 -0.56 -23.26
CA LYS A 195 15.47 0.21 -22.70
C LYS A 195 15.22 0.69 -21.27
N THR A 196 14.07 0.38 -20.69
CA THR A 196 13.74 0.76 -19.32
C THR A 196 14.67 0.04 -18.36
N GLN A 197 15.74 0.74 -17.96
CA GLN A 197 16.65 0.29 -16.91
C GLN A 197 15.90 0.26 -15.57
N THR A 198 16.30 -0.66 -14.71
CA THR A 198 15.90 -0.63 -13.31
C THR A 198 16.37 0.70 -12.72
N ASP A 199 15.44 1.47 -12.14
CA ASP A 199 15.73 2.80 -11.60
C ASP A 199 16.49 2.78 -10.25
N GLY A 200 16.91 1.59 -9.82
CA GLY A 200 17.62 1.36 -8.55
C GLY A 200 16.75 1.52 -7.31
N LYS A 201 15.45 1.85 -7.47
CA LYS A 201 14.49 2.05 -6.38
C LYS A 201 13.69 0.80 -6.09
N PHE A 202 13.18 0.69 -4.86
CA PHE A 202 12.40 -0.46 -4.39
C PHE A 202 13.11 -1.80 -4.65
N GLN A 203 14.34 -1.93 -4.15
CA GLN A 203 15.22 -3.07 -4.45
C GLN A 203 14.62 -4.44 -4.07
N ASN A 204 13.74 -4.47 -3.06
CA ASN A 204 13.05 -5.67 -2.60
C ASN A 204 11.77 -5.96 -3.39
N TYR A 205 11.31 -5.07 -4.27
CA TYR A 205 10.17 -5.28 -5.17
C TYR A 205 10.68 -5.56 -6.58
N MET A 206 11.02 -6.83 -6.80
CA MET A 206 11.56 -7.27 -8.07
C MET A 206 10.56 -7.02 -9.19
N THR A 207 11.03 -6.34 -10.24
CA THR A 207 10.33 -6.25 -11.52
C THR A 207 9.98 -7.66 -12.03
N PRO A 208 8.75 -7.90 -12.49
CA PRO A 208 8.30 -9.20 -12.99
C PRO A 208 8.89 -9.56 -14.38
N VAL A 209 10.20 -9.40 -14.54
CA VAL A 209 10.98 -9.69 -15.76
C VAL A 209 10.91 -11.18 -16.12
N GLN A 210 10.72 -12.05 -15.12
CA GLN A 210 10.66 -13.50 -15.30
C GLN A 210 9.50 -13.99 -16.20
N PHE A 211 8.46 -13.17 -16.41
CA PHE A 211 7.27 -13.56 -17.19
C PHE A 211 7.20 -12.96 -18.59
N GLY A 212 8.26 -12.27 -19.06
CA GLY A 212 8.31 -11.70 -20.41
C GLY A 212 7.34 -10.53 -20.66
N HIS A 213 6.53 -10.16 -19.68
CA HIS A 213 5.63 -9.01 -19.75
C HIS A 213 6.41 -7.72 -19.49
N LYS A 214 6.41 -6.85 -20.49
CA LYS A 214 6.94 -5.48 -20.43
C LYS A 214 6.02 -4.63 -19.54
N MET A 215 6.37 -4.53 -18.26
CA MET A 215 5.63 -3.70 -17.28
C MET A 215 6.39 -2.42 -16.96
N PHE A 216 5.64 -1.34 -16.75
CA PHE A 216 6.16 -0.06 -16.28
C PHE A 216 6.07 -0.01 -14.75
N ALA A 217 7.08 0.58 -14.12
CA ALA A 217 6.97 1.01 -12.73
C ALA A 217 6.09 2.27 -12.69
N TYR A 218 4.96 2.16 -12.00
CA TYR A 218 4.05 3.27 -11.74
C TYR A 218 4.13 3.61 -10.26
N ASP A 219 4.60 4.82 -9.97
CA ASP A 219 4.76 5.32 -8.61
C ASP A 219 3.69 6.36 -8.30
N GLU A 220 2.89 6.07 -7.28
CA GLU A 220 1.94 7.01 -6.70
C GLU A 220 2.63 7.75 -5.55
N PHE A 221 2.80 9.06 -5.69
CA PHE A 221 3.30 9.93 -4.63
C PHE A 221 2.15 10.74 -4.04
N GLN A 222 1.79 10.44 -2.80
CA GLN A 222 0.77 11.16 -2.05
C GLN A 222 1.46 12.05 -1.02
N GLN A 223 1.18 13.35 -1.05
CA GLN A 223 1.75 14.31 -0.11
C GLN A 223 0.63 15.12 0.56
N ARG A 224 0.79 15.34 1.86
CA ARG A 224 -0.06 16.24 2.62
C ARG A 224 0.32 17.67 2.30
N ASP A 225 -0.60 18.38 1.66
CA ASP A 225 -0.46 19.82 1.39
C ASP A 225 -1.55 20.64 2.09
N THR A 226 -1.24 21.90 2.36
CA THR A 226 -2.15 22.85 3.01
C THR A 226 -2.88 23.69 1.98
N VAL A 227 -4.19 23.46 1.84
CA VAL A 227 -5.03 24.29 0.96
C VAL A 227 -5.47 25.55 1.71
N ARG A 228 -5.10 26.73 1.19
CA ARG A 228 -5.58 28.02 1.73
C ARG A 228 -7.07 28.18 1.45
N LYS A 229 -7.92 28.11 2.48
CA LYS A 229 -9.36 28.39 2.39
C LYS A 229 -9.67 29.80 2.89
N LYS A 230 -10.54 30.51 2.17
CA LYS A 230 -11.11 31.80 2.61
C LYS A 230 -12.46 31.52 3.28
N PHE A 231 -12.62 31.93 4.53
CA PHE A 231 -13.90 31.89 5.24
C PHE A 231 -14.50 33.30 5.27
N VAL A 232 -15.77 33.43 4.88
CA VAL A 232 -16.53 34.67 5.08
C VAL A 232 -17.32 34.51 6.38
N ILE A 233 -16.91 35.22 7.43
CA ILE A 233 -17.63 35.24 8.70
C ILE A 233 -18.69 36.33 8.61
N ILE A 234 -19.95 35.95 8.44
CA ILE A 234 -21.07 36.90 8.50
C ILE A 234 -21.46 37.06 9.97
N LYS A 235 -21.15 38.22 10.55
CA LYS A 235 -21.61 38.58 11.90
C LYS A 235 -23.11 38.91 11.82
N VAL A 236 -23.96 38.05 12.38
CA VAL A 236 -25.38 38.37 12.56
C VAL A 236 -25.47 39.48 13.60
N LEU A 237 -25.80 40.69 13.16
CA LEU A 237 -26.17 41.77 14.06
C LEU A 237 -27.56 41.43 14.60
N ASN A 238 -27.65 41.08 15.88
CA ASN A 238 -28.93 40.96 16.56
C ASN A 238 -29.72 42.26 16.35
N LYS A 239 -30.92 42.14 15.78
CA LYS A 239 -31.91 43.22 15.72
C LYS A 239 -32.11 43.72 17.15
N GLN A 240 -31.76 44.98 17.39
CA GLN A 240 -32.18 45.65 18.63
C GLN A 240 -33.71 45.69 18.65
N GLU A 241 -34.25 45.36 19.83
CA GLU A 241 -35.68 45.36 20.18
C GLU A 241 -36.38 46.68 19.82
#